data_AF-A0A7C5HSI8-F1
#
_entry.id   AF-A0A7C5HSI8-F1
#
_cell.length_a   1.000
_cell.length_b   1.000
_cell.length_c   1.000
_cell.angle_alpha   90.00
_cell.angle_beta   90.00
_cell.angle_gamma   90.00
#
_symmetry.space_group_name_H-M   'P 1'
#
loop_
_entity.id
_entity.type
_entity.pdbx_description
1 polymer ?
#
loop_
_entity_poly.entity_id
_entity_poly.type
_entity_poly.pdbx_seq_one_letter_code
_entity_poly.pdbx_strand_id
1 'polypeptide(L)'
;MTKNKYIFTLSDAKEKVTHGGAGLFRIILDEETCGAKNLSFLVNTMKAGLNCNTTGSGHSHEEEHCMYILDGAGGIYIDGEKYTLEPNLTVYVPPWAMPYVWADPMEDLTDTVLYSPPGPEKNL
;
A
#
# COMPACT_ATOMS: atom_id res chain seq x y z
N MET A 1 31.41 4.61 11.65
CA MET A 1 29.98 4.98 11.80
C MET A 1 29.46 5.32 10.43
N THR A 2 28.60 4.49 9.86
CA THR A 2 27.84 4.83 8.66
C THR A 2 26.97 6.04 8.99
N LYS A 3 26.98 7.06 8.13
CA LYS A 3 26.14 8.25 8.31
C LYS A 3 24.68 7.84 8.25
N ASN A 4 23.89 8.18 9.27
CA ASN A 4 22.45 7.92 9.25
C ASN A 4 21.83 8.61 8.03
N LYS A 5 21.13 7.83 7.21
CA LYS A 5 20.35 8.32 6.06
C LYS A 5 18.95 8.64 6.57
N TYR A 6 18.49 9.85 6.29
CA TYR A 6 17.18 10.36 6.74
C TYR A 6 16.24 10.74 5.60
N ILE A 7 16.75 10.76 4.37
CA ILE A 7 16.02 11.17 3.18
C ILE A 7 16.08 9.99 2.21
N PHE A 8 14.92 9.56 1.76
CA PHE A 8 14.75 8.40 0.89
C PHE A 8 13.98 8.82 -0.36
N THR A 9 14.41 8.26 -1.48
CA THR A 9 13.76 8.38 -2.77
C THR A 9 13.06 7.08 -3.09
N LEU A 10 12.20 7.08 -4.11
CA LEU A 10 11.56 5.85 -4.53
C LEU A 10 12.57 4.80 -5.04
N SER A 11 13.69 5.23 -5.63
CA SER A 11 14.77 4.31 -6.05
C SER A 11 15.50 3.63 -4.88
N ASP A 12 15.26 4.08 -3.65
CA ASP A 12 15.79 3.41 -2.46
C ASP A 12 14.87 2.29 -1.96
N ALA A 13 13.65 2.20 -2.50
CA ALA A 13 12.64 1.28 -2.02
C ALA A 13 12.96 -0.17 -2.37
N LYS A 14 12.52 -1.09 -1.52
CA LYS A 14 12.46 -2.51 -1.87
C LYS A 14 11.20 -2.77 -2.67
N GLU A 15 11.37 -3.27 -3.88
CA GLU A 15 10.25 -3.62 -4.76
C GLU A 15 9.76 -5.03 -4.51
N LYS A 16 8.46 -5.17 -4.33
CA LYS A 16 7.76 -6.43 -4.11
C LYS A 16 6.55 -6.50 -5.02
N VAL A 17 6.53 -7.53 -5.86
CA VAL A 17 5.36 -7.84 -6.68
C VAL A 17 4.37 -8.60 -5.81
N THR A 18 3.18 -8.03 -5.62
CA THR A 18 2.11 -8.59 -4.78
C THR A 18 0.92 -8.99 -5.64
N HIS A 19 -0.03 -9.70 -5.04
CA HIS A 19 -1.31 -10.02 -5.69
C HIS A 19 -1.12 -10.64 -7.09
N GLY A 20 -0.32 -11.70 -7.18
CA GLY A 20 -0.08 -12.42 -8.43
C GLY A 20 0.39 -11.57 -9.62
N GLY A 21 1.01 -10.40 -9.37
CA GLY A 21 1.44 -9.47 -10.43
C GLY A 21 0.57 -8.21 -10.57
N ALA A 22 -0.50 -8.08 -9.80
CA ALA A 22 -1.40 -6.93 -9.87
C ALA A 22 -0.84 -5.70 -9.12
N GLY A 23 -0.11 -5.91 -8.03
CA GLY A 23 0.45 -4.84 -7.22
C GLY A 23 1.97 -4.76 -7.32
N LEU A 24 2.51 -3.54 -7.30
CA LEU A 24 3.92 -3.26 -7.11
C LEU A 24 4.10 -2.42 -5.83
N PHE A 25 4.46 -3.09 -4.75
CA PHE A 25 4.77 -2.45 -3.46
C PHE A 25 6.22 -2.01 -3.45
N ARG A 26 6.44 -0.72 -3.20
CA ARG A 26 7.76 -0.10 -3.03
C ARG A 26 7.90 0.32 -1.57
N ILE A 27 8.54 -0.51 -0.74
CA ILE A 27 8.73 -0.28 0.69
C ILE A 27 9.89 0.71 0.89
N ILE A 28 9.59 1.95 1.31
CA ILE A 28 10.54 3.06 1.40
C ILE A 28 11.13 3.16 2.81
N LEU A 29 10.26 3.11 3.82
CA LEU A 29 10.65 3.20 5.24
C LEU A 29 10.16 1.95 5.97
N ASP A 30 11.09 1.22 6.58
CA ASP A 30 10.87 0.07 7.43
C ASP A 30 12.04 -0.07 8.43
N GLU A 31 12.03 -1.14 9.24
CA GLU A 31 13.12 -1.41 10.17
C GLU A 31 14.47 -1.59 9.46
N GLU A 32 14.48 -2.30 8.34
CA GLU A 32 15.71 -2.67 7.65
C GLU A 32 16.36 -1.49 6.89
N THR A 33 15.55 -0.57 6.36
CA THR A 33 16.00 0.59 5.57
C THR A 33 16.47 1.73 6.46
N CYS A 34 15.78 2.01 7.57
CA CYS A 34 16.06 3.16 8.40
C CYS A 34 15.91 2.94 9.91
N GLY A 35 15.63 1.71 10.35
CA GLY A 35 15.45 1.39 11.77
C GLY A 35 14.09 1.77 12.34
N ALA A 36 13.09 2.05 11.50
CA ALA A 36 11.75 2.41 11.97
C ALA A 36 11.10 1.25 12.75
N LYS A 37 10.50 1.58 13.89
CA LYS A 37 9.88 0.59 14.80
C LYS A 37 8.37 0.68 14.89
N ASN A 38 7.84 1.88 14.70
CA ASN A 38 6.43 2.20 14.93
C ASN A 38 5.68 2.52 13.65
N LEU A 39 6.37 2.60 12.51
CA LEU A 39 5.74 2.83 11.21
C LEU A 39 6.50 2.12 10.11
N SER A 40 5.78 1.77 9.06
CA SER A 40 6.34 1.53 7.75
C SER A 40 5.61 2.39 6.73
N PHE A 41 6.32 2.79 5.68
CA PHE A 41 5.77 3.65 4.63
C PHE A 41 6.18 3.11 3.27
N LEU A 42 5.21 2.95 2.40
CA LEU A 42 5.41 2.39 1.07
C LEU A 42 4.55 3.11 0.04
N VAL A 43 4.94 2.96 -1.23
CA VAL A 43 4.11 3.38 -2.37
C VAL A 43 3.69 2.13 -3.11
N ASN A 44 2.40 1.96 -3.32
CA ASN A 44 1.81 0.90 -4.10
C ASN A 44 1.36 1.44 -5.47
N THR A 45 1.49 0.60 -6.50
CA THR A 45 0.77 0.78 -7.76
C THR A 45 -0.03 -0.48 -8.05
N MET A 46 -1.35 -0.33 -8.15
CA MET A 46 -2.25 -1.36 -8.67
C MET A 46 -2.39 -1.17 -10.18
N LYS A 47 -2.10 -2.22 -10.93
CA LYS A 47 -2.13 -2.18 -12.39
C LYS A 47 -3.56 -2.12 -12.94
N ALA A 48 -3.74 -1.35 -14.01
CA ALA A 48 -5.01 -1.14 -14.71
C ALA A 48 -5.77 -2.45 -14.96
N GLY A 49 -7.06 -2.43 -14.65
CA GLY A 49 -7.99 -3.55 -14.81
C GLY A 49 -7.79 -4.71 -13.84
N LEU A 50 -6.83 -4.61 -12.92
CA LEU A 50 -6.57 -5.62 -11.90
C LEU A 50 -7.05 -5.15 -10.53
N ASN A 51 -7.18 -6.12 -9.63
CA ASN A 51 -7.51 -5.90 -8.23
C ASN A 51 -6.90 -7.01 -7.38
N CYS A 52 -6.83 -6.80 -6.06
CA CYS A 52 -6.33 -7.84 -5.16
C CYS A 52 -7.13 -9.13 -5.35
N ASN A 53 -8.46 -9.07 -5.26
CA ASN A 53 -9.35 -10.24 -5.22
C ASN A 53 -9.19 -11.23 -6.39
N THR A 54 -8.85 -10.77 -7.59
CA THR A 54 -8.62 -11.61 -8.79
C THR A 54 -7.36 -12.47 -8.73
N THR A 55 -6.45 -12.18 -7.79
CA THR A 55 -5.13 -12.81 -7.68
C THR A 55 -4.79 -13.28 -6.26
N GLY A 56 -5.71 -13.02 -5.32
CA GLY A 56 -5.70 -13.40 -3.91
C GLY A 56 -6.65 -12.47 -3.13
N SER A 57 -7.44 -12.98 -2.19
CA SER A 57 -8.33 -12.12 -1.40
C SER A 57 -7.54 -10.98 -0.74
N GLY A 58 -8.18 -9.81 -0.58
CA GLY A 58 -7.73 -8.85 0.42
C GLY A 58 -7.47 -9.53 1.76
N HIS A 59 -6.71 -8.88 2.63
CA HIS A 59 -6.42 -9.44 3.94
C HIS A 59 -6.75 -8.42 5.02
N SER A 60 -7.12 -8.96 6.17
CA SER A 60 -7.43 -8.22 7.39
C SER A 60 -6.31 -8.48 8.40
N HIS A 61 -5.99 -7.49 9.21
CA HIS A 61 -4.93 -7.55 10.20
C HIS A 61 -5.24 -6.59 11.38
N GLU A 62 -4.52 -6.73 12.49
CA GLU A 62 -4.79 -5.98 13.73
C GLU A 62 -4.40 -4.51 13.64
N GLU A 63 -3.40 -4.19 12.82
CA GLU A 63 -2.86 -2.85 12.68
C GLU A 63 -3.81 -1.95 11.87
N GLU A 64 -3.99 -0.72 12.32
CA GLU A 64 -4.57 0.32 11.47
C GLU A 64 -3.57 0.75 10.40
N HIS A 65 -4.11 1.21 9.28
CA HIS A 65 -3.29 1.88 8.27
C HIS A 65 -4.07 2.97 7.56
N CYS A 66 -3.33 3.84 6.91
CA CYS A 66 -3.92 4.83 6.02
C CYS A 66 -3.30 4.77 4.64
N MET A 67 -4.09 5.22 3.67
CA MET A 67 -3.65 5.39 2.29
C MET A 67 -3.84 6.84 1.86
N TYR A 68 -2.99 7.30 0.95
CA TYR A 68 -3.16 8.58 0.29
C TYR A 68 -2.99 8.41 -1.21
N ILE A 69 -3.97 8.88 -1.98
CA ILE A 69 -4.02 8.62 -3.42
C ILE A 69 -3.20 9.69 -4.14
N LEU A 70 -2.16 9.21 -4.83
CA LEU A 70 -1.20 10.06 -5.50
C LEU A 70 -1.62 10.34 -6.95
N ASP A 71 -2.05 9.30 -7.66
CA ASP A 71 -2.32 9.38 -9.10
C ASP A 71 -3.24 8.25 -9.58
N GLY A 72 -3.87 8.48 -10.73
CA GLY A 72 -4.67 7.48 -11.44
C GLY A 72 -6.10 7.33 -10.94
N ALA A 73 -6.73 6.22 -11.34
CA ALA A 73 -8.15 5.96 -11.12
C ALA A 73 -8.41 4.54 -10.61
N GLY A 74 -9.30 4.40 -9.63
CA GLY A 74 -9.63 3.10 -9.05
C GLY A 74 -10.41 3.24 -7.76
N GLY A 75 -10.14 2.34 -6.82
CA GLY A 75 -10.72 2.45 -5.50
C GLY A 75 -10.38 1.33 -4.55
N ILE A 76 -11.14 1.28 -3.46
CA ILE A 76 -10.99 0.30 -2.40
C ILE A 76 -12.37 -0.26 -2.06
N TYR A 77 -12.39 -1.52 -1.64
CA TYR A 77 -13.50 -2.07 -0.89
C TYR A 77 -13.10 -2.19 0.57
N ILE A 78 -13.98 -1.81 1.49
CA ILE A 78 -13.80 -2.00 2.93
C ILE A 78 -15.04 -2.72 3.43
N ASP A 79 -14.88 -3.93 3.98
CA ASP A 79 -15.98 -4.77 4.48
C ASP A 79 -17.11 -4.98 3.47
N GLY A 80 -16.73 -5.10 2.19
CA GLY A 80 -17.65 -5.31 1.07
C GLY A 80 -18.30 -4.04 0.51
N GLU A 81 -18.13 -2.89 1.16
CA GLU A 81 -18.58 -1.60 0.61
C GLU A 81 -17.55 -1.04 -0.36
N LYS A 82 -18.00 -0.59 -1.53
CA LYS A 82 -17.14 -0.09 -2.60
C LYS A 82 -17.01 1.42 -2.55
N TYR A 83 -15.78 1.91 -2.56
CA TYR A 83 -15.45 3.33 -2.61
C TYR A 83 -14.61 3.62 -3.86
N THR A 84 -14.98 4.67 -4.59
CA THR A 84 -14.17 5.20 -5.68
C THR A 84 -13.15 6.16 -5.10
N LEU A 85 -11.92 6.09 -5.58
CA LEU A 85 -10.81 6.90 -5.12
C LEU A 85 -10.21 7.70 -6.28
N GLU A 86 -9.87 8.95 -6.00
CA GLU A 86 -9.21 9.88 -6.91
C GLU A 86 -8.04 10.57 -6.19
N PRO A 87 -7.10 11.18 -6.91
CA PRO A 87 -5.96 11.86 -6.31
C PRO A 87 -6.38 12.89 -5.26
N ASN A 88 -5.58 13.00 -4.20
CA ASN A 88 -5.80 13.85 -3.02
C ASN A 88 -6.83 13.35 -2.00
N LEU A 89 -7.35 12.13 -2.16
CA LEU A 89 -8.14 11.47 -1.11
C LEU A 89 -7.26 10.70 -0.13
N THR A 90 -7.71 10.66 1.12
CA THR A 90 -7.11 9.86 2.20
C THR A 90 -8.08 8.76 2.62
N VAL A 91 -7.58 7.54 2.77
CA VAL A 91 -8.34 6.39 3.27
C VAL A 91 -7.82 6.04 4.66
N TYR A 92 -8.74 5.85 5.61
CA TYR A 92 -8.45 5.21 6.88
C TYR A 92 -9.00 3.79 6.83
N VAL A 93 -8.15 2.80 7.15
CA VAL A 93 -8.52 1.40 7.24
C VAL A 93 -8.42 0.98 8.71
N PRO A 94 -9.55 0.73 9.38
CA PRO A 94 -9.54 0.36 10.79
C PRO A 94 -9.00 -1.07 10.99
N PRO A 95 -8.51 -1.39 12.20
CA PRO A 95 -8.16 -2.73 12.60
C PRO A 95 -9.25 -3.75 12.22
N TRP A 96 -8.82 -4.88 11.70
CA TRP A 96 -9.64 -6.02 11.30
C TRP A 96 -10.63 -5.82 10.15
N ALA A 97 -10.77 -4.61 9.60
CA ALA A 97 -11.51 -4.44 8.36
C ALA A 97 -10.88 -5.26 7.23
N MET A 98 -11.70 -5.63 6.25
CA MET A 98 -11.26 -6.38 5.07
C MET A 98 -11.10 -5.46 3.85
N PRO A 99 -9.91 -4.85 3.66
CA PRO A 99 -9.62 -4.01 2.51
C PRO A 99 -9.26 -4.85 1.27
N TYR A 100 -9.69 -4.41 0.09
CA TYR A 100 -9.02 -4.77 -1.16
C TYR A 100 -9.08 -3.64 -2.20
N VAL A 101 -7.93 -3.39 -2.85
CA VAL A 101 -7.76 -2.32 -3.83
C VAL A 101 -8.09 -2.83 -5.23
N TRP A 102 -8.64 -1.96 -6.06
CA TRP A 102 -8.90 -2.18 -7.48
C TRP A 102 -8.46 -0.95 -8.29
N ALA A 103 -7.96 -1.16 -9.50
CA ALA A 103 -7.67 -0.10 -10.45
C ALA A 103 -8.73 -0.05 -11.55
N ASP A 104 -8.93 1.13 -12.13
CA ASP A 104 -9.74 1.30 -13.33
C ASP A 104 -9.18 0.44 -14.50
N PRO A 105 -10.00 -0.07 -15.43
CA PRO A 105 -9.51 -0.84 -16.58
C PRO A 105 -8.48 -0.14 -17.47
N MET A 106 -8.47 1.20 -17.50
CA MET A 106 -7.65 1.98 -18.42
C MET A 106 -6.44 2.64 -17.77
N GLU A 107 -6.43 2.78 -16.45
CA GLU A 107 -5.43 3.56 -15.72
C GLU A 107 -4.99 2.79 -14.46
N ASP A 108 -3.68 2.83 -14.18
CA ASP A 108 -3.15 2.33 -12.93
C ASP A 108 -3.66 3.20 -11.77
N LEU A 109 -3.68 2.67 -10.55
CA LEU A 109 -3.91 3.45 -9.32
C LEU A 109 -2.63 3.45 -8.49
N THR A 110 -2.13 4.63 -8.13
CA THR A 110 -0.94 4.76 -7.27
C THR A 110 -1.30 5.46 -5.97
N ASP A 111 -0.91 4.82 -4.87
CA ASP A 111 -1.20 5.26 -3.51
C ASP A 111 0.02 5.09 -2.59
N THR A 112 0.05 5.84 -1.50
CA THR A 112 0.92 5.51 -0.38
C THR A 112 0.18 4.59 0.58
N VAL A 113 0.89 3.71 1.28
CA VAL A 113 0.37 3.02 2.46
C VAL A 113 1.28 3.31 3.65
N LEU A 114 0.66 3.67 4.77
CA LEU A 114 1.34 3.83 6.06
C LEU A 114 0.72 2.88 7.07
N TYR A 115 1.52 1.93 7.55
CA TYR A 115 1.14 1.04 8.66
C TYR A 115 1.66 1.59 9.98
N SER A 116 0.84 1.52 11.03
CA SER A 116 1.24 1.87 12.40
C SER A 116 0.51 0.98 13.42
N PRO A 117 1.18 0.01 14.06
CA PRO A 117 2.58 -0.37 13.87
C PRO A 117 2.83 -1.01 12.49
N PRO A 118 4.09 -1.24 12.10
CA PRO A 118 4.41 -1.97 10.87
C PRO A 118 3.75 -3.36 10.89
N GLY A 119 3.19 -3.83 9.78
CA GLY A 119 2.25 -4.93 9.75
C GLY A 119 2.58 -5.99 8.67
N PRO A 120 1.62 -6.35 7.81
CA PRO A 120 1.75 -7.43 6.82
C PRO A 120 2.93 -7.32 5.85
N GLU A 121 3.38 -6.10 5.54
CA GLU A 121 4.48 -5.82 4.62
C GLU A 121 5.80 -6.46 5.04
N LYS A 122 5.97 -6.77 6.33
CA LYS A 122 7.13 -7.50 6.87
C LYS A 122 7.34 -8.88 6.24
N ASN A 123 6.28 -9.47 5.67
CA ASN A 123 6.29 -10.82 5.12
C ASN A 123 6.45 -10.84 3.58
N LEU A 124 6.71 -9.68 2.95
CA LEU A 124 6.84 -9.54 1.51
C LEU A 124 8.27 -9.79 1.00
#